data_AF-A0A2K8SSK0-F1
#
_entry.id   AF-A0A2K8SSK0-F1
#
_cell.length_a   1.000
_cell.length_b   1.000
_cell.length_c   1.000
_cell.angle_alpha   90.00
_cell.angle_beta   90.00
_cell.angle_gamma   90.00
#
_symmetry.space_group_name_H-M   'P 1'
#
loop_
_entity.id
_entity.type
_entity.pdbx_description
1 polymer ?
#
loop_
_entity_poly.entity_id
_entity_poly.type
_entity_poly.pdbx_seq_one_letter_code
_entity_poly.pdbx_strand_id
1 'polypeptide(L)'
;MHFSMSSQLVSTRQRLIQAALELFSAHGVSATTTRQIAEKAEVNEVTLFRNFGNKHGLLLAVLEESAAFKDLGESLVRRATPPGNVYQALKDYASDSLHALERVPEFVRSVVGEADQFPAENRRALGRGVTEANRYVAQYLATVIQQGHLNTYLPAEKLASLLNGMILGYAVIEFTSEFHELWEDRDDFLENLVELFLHGAMSSSAESAINSLQGGFITTEVADLPASLVHEILQQARKWGVRDYALAYVLFGAGLSATEIISLERSHQIYDTQGHFLQITIPGFVRQVPVNQWILGKRYGSFTNNPLIKWLKSRKDAQTAMFLNETGTPISESEFETRWQVWSNGLLTPQGQTPVITQAQQTWRVEMLMRGISLENLIILTGCDRTQLQPYVRRAKEKAALEQATRLDHKPG
;
A
#
# COMPACT_ATOMS: atom_id res chain seq x y z
N MET A 1 -44.24 20.20 -47.52
CA MET A 1 -43.68 20.66 -46.22
C MET A 1 -42.21 20.28 -46.20
N HIS A 2 -41.35 21.26 -46.44
CA HIS A 2 -39.90 21.09 -46.49
C HIS A 2 -39.37 20.99 -45.05
N PHE A 3 -38.65 19.91 -44.74
CA PHE A 3 -37.85 19.80 -43.52
C PHE A 3 -36.67 20.77 -43.63
N SER A 4 -36.66 21.83 -42.82
CA SER A 4 -35.48 22.67 -42.63
C SER A 4 -34.51 21.97 -41.67
N MET A 5 -33.52 21.27 -42.23
CA MET A 5 -32.26 20.99 -41.52
C MET A 5 -31.54 22.33 -41.33
N SER A 6 -31.62 22.90 -40.13
CA SER A 6 -30.73 23.98 -39.70
C SER A 6 -29.34 23.40 -39.43
N SER A 7 -28.47 23.38 -40.46
CA SER A 7 -27.04 23.22 -40.24
C SER A 7 -26.56 24.41 -39.40
N GLN A 8 -26.18 24.18 -38.14
CA GLN A 8 -25.56 25.21 -37.33
C GLN A 8 -24.26 25.66 -38.03
N LEU A 9 -24.22 26.90 -38.52
CA LEU A 9 -23.01 27.50 -39.08
C LEU A 9 -21.94 27.56 -37.98
N VAL A 10 -20.84 26.84 -38.15
CA VAL A 10 -19.70 26.85 -37.23
C VAL A 10 -19.17 28.28 -37.14
N SER A 11 -19.15 28.84 -35.93
CA SER A 11 -18.74 30.23 -35.73
C SER A 11 -17.27 30.44 -36.13
N THR A 12 -16.91 31.66 -36.54
CA THR A 12 -15.51 32.02 -36.82
C THR A 12 -14.57 31.68 -35.65
N ARG A 13 -15.06 31.85 -34.42
CA ARG A 13 -14.32 31.50 -33.22
C ARG A 13 -14.02 30.00 -33.14
N GLN A 14 -15.01 29.16 -33.41
CA GLN A 14 -14.85 27.69 -33.44
C GLN A 14 -13.94 27.25 -34.59
N ARG A 15 -14.03 27.86 -35.78
CA ARG A 15 -13.11 27.57 -36.90
C ARG A 15 -11.66 27.85 -36.53
N LEU A 16 -11.40 28.97 -35.85
CA LEU A 16 -10.06 29.32 -35.36
C LEU A 16 -9.55 28.33 -34.30
N ILE A 17 -10.41 27.91 -33.36
CA ILE A 17 -10.06 26.90 -32.35
C ILE A 17 -9.73 25.55 -33.02
N GLN A 18 -10.54 25.13 -33.99
CA GLN A 18 -10.34 23.88 -34.71
C GLN A 18 -9.04 23.90 -35.53
N ALA A 19 -8.81 24.98 -36.29
CA ALA A 19 -7.58 25.15 -37.06
C ALA A 19 -6.33 25.18 -36.16
N ALA A 20 -6.43 25.85 -35.00
CA ALA A 20 -5.36 25.89 -34.01
C ALA A 20 -5.06 24.51 -33.42
N LEU A 21 -6.11 23.77 -33.02
CA LEU A 21 -5.97 22.41 -32.50
C LEU A 21 -5.23 21.52 -33.52
N GLU A 22 -5.67 21.52 -34.78
CA GLU A 22 -5.04 20.72 -35.84
C GLU A 22 -3.57 21.07 -36.07
N LEU A 23 -3.25 22.36 -36.13
CA LEU A 23 -1.86 22.80 -36.35
C LEU A 23 -0.97 22.57 -35.12
N PHE A 24 -1.48 22.82 -33.91
CA PHE A 24 -0.75 22.52 -32.68
C PHE A 24 -0.50 21.02 -32.51
N SER A 25 -1.46 20.17 -32.89
CA SER A 25 -1.30 18.72 -32.94
C SER A 25 -0.23 18.27 -33.94
N ALA A 26 -0.17 18.91 -35.12
CA ALA A 26 0.72 18.53 -36.20
C ALA A 26 2.16 19.06 -36.06
N HIS A 27 2.33 20.26 -35.51
CA HIS A 27 3.63 20.97 -35.49
C HIS A 27 4.07 21.40 -34.09
N GLY A 28 3.25 21.18 -33.06
CA GLY A 28 3.49 21.73 -31.72
C GLY A 28 3.07 23.20 -31.61
N VAL A 29 3.00 23.70 -30.38
CA VAL A 29 2.52 25.06 -30.09
C VAL A 29 3.53 26.10 -30.55
N SER A 30 4.82 25.87 -30.30
CA SER A 30 5.86 26.86 -30.60
C SER A 30 6.10 27.05 -32.09
N ALA A 31 6.18 25.97 -32.87
CA ALA A 31 6.41 26.05 -34.31
C ALA A 31 5.18 26.56 -35.11
N THR A 32 3.99 26.58 -34.51
CA THR A 32 2.78 27.08 -35.17
C THR A 32 2.66 28.61 -35.04
N THR A 33 2.42 29.28 -36.16
CA THR A 33 2.22 30.74 -36.23
C THR A 33 0.75 31.13 -36.30
N THR A 34 0.40 32.33 -35.81
CA THR A 34 -0.96 32.88 -35.89
C THR A 34 -1.45 33.04 -37.33
N ARG A 35 -0.54 33.35 -38.26
CA ARG A 35 -0.82 33.45 -39.69
C ARG A 35 -1.25 32.11 -40.29
N GLN A 36 -0.53 31.02 -40.02
CA GLN A 36 -0.91 29.67 -40.49
C GLN A 36 -2.29 29.27 -39.97
N ILE A 37 -2.59 29.59 -38.70
CA ILE A 37 -3.89 29.29 -38.11
C ILE A 37 -5.00 30.09 -38.79
N ALA A 38 -4.81 31.39 -38.99
CA ALA A 38 -5.80 32.24 -39.64
C ALA A 38 -6.06 31.81 -41.09
N GLU A 39 -5.01 31.47 -41.82
CA GLU A 39 -5.09 30.94 -43.18
C GLU A 39 -5.89 29.64 -43.24
N LYS A 40 -5.56 28.67 -42.39
CA LYS A 40 -6.27 27.39 -42.31
C LYS A 40 -7.73 27.55 -41.85
N ALA A 41 -8.00 28.52 -40.99
CA ALA A 41 -9.36 28.86 -40.58
C ALA A 41 -10.12 29.69 -41.62
N GLU A 42 -9.51 30.05 -42.76
CA GLU A 42 -10.07 30.90 -43.81
C GLU A 42 -10.56 32.25 -43.28
N VAL A 43 -9.70 32.94 -42.51
CA VAL A 43 -9.97 34.29 -41.99
C VAL A 43 -8.72 35.17 -42.06
N ASN A 44 -8.93 36.49 -41.98
CA ASN A 44 -7.83 37.42 -41.81
C ASN A 44 -7.23 37.28 -40.40
N GLU A 45 -5.89 37.30 -40.28
CA GLU A 45 -5.16 37.21 -39.00
C GLU A 45 -5.59 38.26 -37.96
N VAL A 46 -6.01 39.45 -38.38
CA VAL A 46 -6.59 40.48 -37.50
C VAL A 46 -7.84 39.95 -36.77
N THR A 47 -8.60 39.06 -37.40
CA THR A 47 -9.77 38.41 -36.79
C THR A 47 -9.37 37.48 -35.64
N LEU A 48 -8.24 36.78 -35.76
CA LEU A 48 -7.68 35.96 -34.68
C LEU A 48 -7.32 36.85 -33.49
N PHE A 49 -6.57 37.92 -33.71
CA PHE A 49 -6.19 38.87 -32.65
C PHE A 49 -7.42 39.51 -31.99
N ARG A 50 -8.48 39.83 -32.74
CA ARG A 50 -9.72 40.36 -32.17
C ARG A 50 -10.44 39.37 -31.24
N ASN A 51 -10.39 38.07 -31.56
CA ASN A 51 -11.10 37.05 -30.77
C ASN A 51 -10.28 36.57 -29.55
N PHE A 52 -8.95 36.52 -29.67
CA PHE A 52 -8.09 35.80 -28.72
C PHE A 52 -6.91 36.63 -28.20
N GLY A 53 -6.67 37.82 -28.75
CA GLY A 53 -5.56 38.70 -28.38
C GLY A 53 -4.20 38.25 -28.93
N ASN A 54 -3.80 37.00 -28.68
CA ASN A 54 -2.52 36.43 -29.13
C ASN A 54 -2.58 34.89 -29.24
N LYS A 55 -1.46 34.26 -29.62
CA LYS A 55 -1.35 32.78 -29.74
C LYS A 55 -1.66 32.05 -28.42
N HIS A 56 -1.23 32.58 -27.27
CA HIS A 56 -1.47 31.96 -25.97
C HIS A 56 -2.93 32.08 -25.53
N GLY A 57 -3.60 33.20 -25.83
CA GLY A 57 -5.05 33.33 -25.61
C GLY A 57 -5.86 32.35 -26.47
N LEU A 58 -5.40 32.08 -27.69
CA LEU A 58 -5.99 31.05 -28.54
C LEU A 58 -5.70 29.64 -28.00
N LEU A 59 -4.47 29.36 -27.55
CA LEU A 59 -4.15 28.09 -26.89
C LEU A 59 -5.00 27.87 -25.64
N LEU A 60 -5.24 28.92 -24.84
CA LEU A 60 -6.11 28.83 -23.67
C LEU A 60 -7.53 28.41 -24.07
N ALA A 61 -8.10 29.06 -25.11
CA ALA A 61 -9.41 28.68 -25.64
C ALA A 61 -9.43 27.24 -26.17
N VAL A 62 -8.36 26.79 -26.85
CA VAL A 62 -8.24 25.39 -27.29
C VAL A 62 -8.28 24.43 -26.10
N LEU A 63 -7.55 24.72 -25.02
CA LEU A 63 -7.51 23.87 -23.82
C LEU A 63 -8.85 23.85 -23.05
N GLU A 64 -9.61 24.94 -23.03
CA GLU A 64 -10.84 25.05 -22.25
C GLU A 64 -12.10 24.61 -23.01
N GLU A 65 -12.10 24.79 -24.33
CA GLU A 65 -13.32 24.69 -25.15
C GLU A 65 -13.29 23.60 -26.20
N SER A 66 -12.11 23.05 -26.53
CA SER A 66 -12.07 21.91 -27.45
C SER A 66 -12.70 20.68 -26.81
N ALA A 67 -13.69 20.13 -27.50
CA ALA A 67 -14.30 18.84 -27.14
C ALA A 67 -13.26 17.72 -27.12
N ALA A 68 -12.19 17.82 -27.93
CA ALA A 68 -11.14 16.82 -27.98
C ALA A 68 -10.45 16.55 -26.64
N PHE A 69 -10.35 17.54 -25.74
CA PHE A 69 -9.78 17.34 -24.40
C PHE A 69 -10.82 16.89 -23.36
N LYS A 70 -12.11 17.18 -23.57
CA LYS A 70 -13.20 16.75 -22.68
C LYS A 70 -13.60 15.29 -22.96
N ASP A 71 -13.64 14.91 -24.23
CA ASP A 71 -14.15 13.63 -24.69
C ASP A 71 -13.11 12.50 -24.61
N LEU A 72 -11.83 12.84 -24.40
CA LEU A 72 -10.74 11.86 -24.44
C LEU A 72 -10.86 10.82 -23.32
N GLY A 73 -11.05 11.27 -22.07
CA GLY A 73 -11.23 10.37 -20.93
C GLY A 73 -12.50 9.53 -21.01
N GLU A 74 -13.60 10.12 -21.50
CA GLU A 74 -14.88 9.41 -21.65
C GLU A 74 -14.84 8.40 -22.81
N SER A 75 -14.27 8.76 -23.95
CA SER A 75 -14.15 7.87 -25.11
C SER A 75 -13.22 6.70 -24.83
N LEU A 76 -12.14 6.91 -24.08
CA LEU A 76 -11.22 5.85 -23.68
C LEU A 76 -11.92 4.84 -22.77
N VAL A 77 -12.73 5.32 -21.82
CA VAL A 77 -13.54 4.47 -20.93
C VAL A 77 -14.63 3.71 -21.70
N ARG A 78 -15.33 4.36 -22.64
CA ARG A 78 -16.42 3.74 -23.40
C ARG A 78 -15.95 2.63 -24.35
N ARG A 79 -14.71 2.69 -24.83
CA ARG A 79 -14.11 1.67 -25.71
C ARG A 79 -13.59 0.45 -24.94
N ALA A 80 -13.37 0.58 -23.63
CA ALA A 80 -12.93 -0.52 -22.81
C ALA A 80 -14.04 -1.59 -22.66
N THR A 81 -13.65 -2.86 -22.82
CA THR A 81 -14.56 -4.02 -22.83
C THR A 81 -15.29 -4.19 -21.48
N PRO A 82 -16.59 -4.59 -21.45
CA PRO A 82 -17.29 -4.92 -20.21
C PRO A 82 -16.51 -5.96 -19.36
N PRO A 83 -16.69 -5.99 -18.03
CA PRO A 83 -15.76 -6.51 -17.02
C PRO A 83 -15.65 -8.05 -16.94
N GLY A 84 -15.70 -8.76 -18.08
CA GLY A 84 -15.40 -10.19 -18.13
C GLY A 84 -13.94 -10.50 -17.84
N ASN A 85 -13.02 -9.56 -18.09
CA ASN A 85 -11.59 -9.67 -17.80
C ASN A 85 -10.98 -8.29 -17.47
N VAL A 86 -10.65 -8.06 -16.19
CA VAL A 86 -10.04 -6.81 -15.70
C VAL A 86 -8.67 -6.54 -16.32
N TYR A 87 -7.86 -7.59 -16.53
CA TYR A 87 -6.55 -7.48 -17.17
C TYR A 87 -6.69 -6.90 -18.58
N GLN A 88 -7.58 -7.48 -19.39
CA GLN A 88 -7.79 -7.01 -20.75
C GLN A 88 -8.33 -5.58 -20.78
N ALA A 89 -9.25 -5.26 -19.86
CA ALA A 89 -9.83 -3.93 -19.76
C ALA A 89 -8.78 -2.84 -19.44
N LEU A 90 -7.81 -3.14 -18.57
CA LEU A 90 -6.70 -2.23 -18.27
C LEU A 90 -5.70 -2.14 -19.43
N LYS A 91 -5.37 -3.27 -20.08
CA LYS A 91 -4.47 -3.30 -21.24
C LYS A 91 -5.06 -2.53 -22.43
N ASP A 92 -6.35 -2.72 -22.71
CA ASP A 92 -7.10 -2.00 -23.76
C ASP A 92 -7.09 -0.49 -23.49
N TYR A 93 -7.40 -0.09 -22.26
CA TYR A 93 -7.39 1.32 -21.87
C TYR A 93 -6.01 1.95 -22.05
N ALA A 94 -4.95 1.29 -21.56
CA ALA A 94 -3.59 1.81 -21.64
C ALA A 94 -3.11 1.89 -23.10
N SER A 95 -3.40 0.87 -23.90
CA SER A 95 -3.13 0.85 -25.33
C SER A 95 -3.85 1.96 -26.08
N ASP A 96 -5.16 2.12 -25.87
CA ASP A 96 -5.94 3.19 -26.51
C ASP A 96 -5.45 4.58 -26.11
N SER A 97 -5.01 4.75 -24.86
CA SER A 97 -4.45 6.01 -24.35
C SER A 97 -3.13 6.34 -25.03
N LEU A 98 -2.24 5.36 -25.22
CA LEU A 98 -1.01 5.54 -25.98
C LEU A 98 -1.29 5.90 -27.44
N HIS A 99 -2.19 5.17 -28.11
CA HIS A 99 -2.57 5.48 -29.48
C HIS A 99 -3.17 6.88 -29.63
N ALA A 100 -3.86 7.40 -28.59
CA ALA A 100 -4.37 8.76 -28.60
C ALA A 100 -3.22 9.80 -28.51
N LEU A 101 -2.20 9.54 -27.70
CA LEU A 101 -1.02 10.40 -27.57
C LEU A 101 -0.15 10.36 -28.84
N GLU A 102 0.02 9.19 -29.46
CA GLU A 102 0.76 8.98 -30.71
C GLU A 102 0.19 9.77 -31.90
N ARG A 103 -1.08 10.18 -31.84
CA ARG A 103 -1.70 11.03 -32.87
C ARG A 103 -1.29 12.49 -32.78
N VAL A 104 -0.72 12.92 -31.65
CA VAL A 104 -0.39 14.32 -31.36
C VAL A 104 1.00 14.50 -30.71
N PRO A 105 2.07 13.83 -31.21
CA PRO A 105 3.37 13.78 -30.54
C PRO A 105 4.01 15.16 -30.42
N GLU A 106 3.89 16.02 -31.45
CA GLU A 106 4.46 17.37 -31.40
C GLU A 106 3.77 18.28 -30.39
N PHE A 107 2.47 18.09 -30.18
CA PHE A 107 1.76 18.80 -29.12
C PHE A 107 2.25 18.38 -27.74
N VAL A 108 2.40 17.07 -27.50
CA VAL A 108 2.93 16.54 -26.23
C VAL A 108 4.34 17.06 -25.98
N ARG A 109 5.25 16.98 -26.97
CA ARG A 109 6.61 17.50 -26.86
C ARG A 109 6.65 18.98 -26.51
N SER A 110 5.88 19.81 -27.22
CA SER A 110 5.83 21.26 -26.98
C SER A 110 5.23 21.57 -25.60
N VAL A 111 4.15 20.89 -25.20
CA VAL A 111 3.51 21.11 -23.90
C VAL A 111 4.42 20.74 -22.73
N VAL A 112 5.13 19.61 -22.82
CA VAL A 112 6.02 19.11 -21.77
C VAL A 112 7.35 19.87 -21.76
N GLY A 113 8.00 20.02 -22.92
CA GLY A 113 9.34 20.60 -23.03
C GLY A 113 9.38 22.12 -22.84
N GLU A 114 8.27 22.82 -23.11
CA GLU A 114 8.22 24.29 -23.08
C GLU A 114 7.25 24.82 -22.02
N ALA A 115 6.88 23.98 -21.04
CA ALA A 115 5.90 24.31 -20.01
C ALA A 115 6.16 25.68 -19.34
N ASP A 116 7.43 25.98 -19.03
CA ASP A 116 7.83 27.23 -18.38
C ASP A 116 7.69 28.47 -19.26
N GLN A 117 7.60 28.31 -20.59
CA GLN A 117 7.39 29.41 -21.53
C GLN A 117 5.90 29.79 -21.63
N PHE A 118 4.98 28.92 -21.17
CA PHE A 118 3.56 29.24 -21.21
C PHE A 118 3.12 30.12 -20.04
N PRO A 119 2.21 31.09 -20.31
CA PRO A 119 1.57 31.86 -19.25
C PRO A 119 0.93 30.96 -18.19
N ALA A 120 0.89 31.43 -16.94
CA ALA A 120 0.35 30.67 -15.83
C ALA A 120 -1.11 30.22 -16.04
N GLU A 121 -1.90 30.99 -16.78
CA GLU A 121 -3.29 30.66 -17.11
C GLU A 121 -3.39 29.44 -18.01
N ASN A 122 -2.56 29.35 -19.06
CA ASN A 122 -2.47 28.19 -19.94
C ASN A 122 -2.05 26.93 -19.16
N ARG A 123 -1.03 27.03 -18.30
CA ARG A 123 -0.59 25.90 -17.45
C ARG A 123 -1.70 25.42 -16.52
N ARG A 124 -2.44 26.35 -15.90
CA ARG A 124 -3.58 26.01 -15.04
C ARG A 124 -4.73 25.39 -15.83
N ALA A 125 -5.04 25.88 -17.03
CA ALA A 125 -6.07 25.32 -17.90
C ALA A 125 -5.73 23.90 -18.33
N LEU A 126 -4.48 23.65 -18.71
CA LEU A 126 -3.97 22.31 -18.98
C LEU A 126 -4.14 21.39 -17.76
N GLY A 127 -3.71 21.83 -16.58
CA GLY A 127 -3.86 21.06 -15.34
C GLY A 127 -5.32 20.73 -15.01
N ARG A 128 -6.25 21.67 -15.25
CA ARG A 128 -7.70 21.42 -15.11
C ARG A 128 -8.18 20.35 -16.11
N GLY A 129 -7.79 20.46 -17.37
CA GLY A 129 -8.15 19.48 -18.40
C GLY A 129 -7.65 18.06 -18.07
N VAL A 130 -6.40 17.93 -17.63
CA VAL A 130 -5.84 16.64 -17.19
C VAL A 130 -6.58 16.10 -15.96
N THR A 131 -6.93 16.96 -15.00
CA THR A 131 -7.70 16.56 -13.82
C THR A 131 -9.10 16.08 -14.18
N GLU A 132 -9.77 16.77 -15.10
CA GLU A 132 -11.09 16.42 -15.65
C GLU A 132 -11.08 15.07 -16.37
N ALA A 133 -10.05 14.80 -17.18
CA ALA A 133 -9.87 13.51 -17.82
C ALA A 133 -9.62 12.39 -16.80
N ASN A 134 -8.76 12.64 -15.80
CA ASN A 134 -8.38 11.67 -14.78
C ASN A 134 -9.55 11.21 -13.88
N ARG A 135 -10.37 12.16 -13.39
CA ARG A 135 -11.79 12.12 -13.76
C ARG A 135 -12.53 10.81 -14.01
N TYR A 136 -12.93 10.71 -15.27
CA TYR A 136 -13.66 9.62 -15.88
C TYR A 136 -12.94 8.29 -15.69
N VAL A 137 -11.61 8.29 -15.77
CA VAL A 137 -10.78 7.09 -15.56
C VAL A 137 -10.91 6.58 -14.12
N ALA A 138 -10.88 7.47 -13.13
CA ALA A 138 -11.06 7.10 -11.73
C ALA A 138 -12.47 6.51 -11.48
N GLN A 139 -13.50 7.08 -12.10
CA GLN A 139 -14.87 6.54 -12.01
C GLN A 139 -14.98 5.15 -12.65
N TYR A 140 -14.32 4.95 -13.80
CA TYR A 140 -14.23 3.67 -14.45
C TYR A 140 -13.50 2.64 -13.59
N LEU A 141 -12.30 2.97 -13.09
CA LEU A 141 -11.54 2.09 -12.20
C LEU A 141 -12.33 1.78 -10.93
N ALA A 142 -13.05 2.73 -10.34
CA ALA A 142 -13.91 2.47 -9.20
C ALA A 142 -15.00 1.43 -9.52
N THR A 143 -15.60 1.51 -10.71
CA THR A 143 -16.59 0.53 -11.19
C THR A 143 -15.96 -0.85 -11.36
N VAL A 144 -14.78 -0.92 -11.97
CA VAL A 144 -14.01 -2.16 -12.16
C VAL A 144 -13.60 -2.79 -10.83
N ILE A 145 -13.10 -1.98 -9.89
CA ILE A 145 -12.72 -2.42 -8.54
C ILE A 145 -13.92 -2.99 -7.80
N GLN A 146 -15.07 -2.29 -7.84
CA GLN A 146 -16.29 -2.71 -7.17
C GLN A 146 -16.87 -4.00 -7.77
N GLN A 147 -16.97 -4.09 -9.10
CA GLN A 147 -17.53 -5.26 -9.78
C GLN A 147 -16.61 -6.48 -9.71
N GLY A 148 -15.30 -6.25 -9.83
CA GLY A 148 -14.26 -7.27 -9.70
C GLY A 148 -13.94 -7.67 -8.26
N HIS A 149 -14.55 -7.04 -7.26
CA HIS A 149 -14.28 -7.24 -5.84
C HIS A 149 -12.77 -7.16 -5.51
N LEU A 150 -12.08 -6.21 -6.15
CA LEU A 150 -10.64 -6.05 -6.02
C LEU A 150 -10.30 -5.29 -4.73
N ASN A 151 -9.30 -5.76 -3.99
CA ASN A 151 -8.77 -5.04 -2.84
C ASN A 151 -7.61 -4.15 -3.29
N THR A 152 -7.77 -2.84 -3.15
CA THR A 152 -6.72 -1.87 -3.52
C THR A 152 -6.16 -1.15 -2.29
N TYR A 153 -4.87 -0.87 -2.32
CA TYR A 153 -4.19 -0.08 -1.26
C TYR A 153 -4.39 1.42 -1.43
N LEU A 154 -4.72 1.85 -2.65
CA LEU A 154 -4.91 3.24 -3.03
C LEU A 154 -6.34 3.46 -3.53
N PRO A 155 -6.90 4.66 -3.32
CA PRO A 155 -8.20 5.01 -3.88
C PRO A 155 -8.12 5.14 -5.41
N ALA A 156 -9.25 4.93 -6.09
CA ALA A 156 -9.32 4.86 -7.55
C ALA A 156 -8.75 6.12 -8.25
N GLU A 157 -8.89 7.30 -7.65
CA GLU A 157 -8.34 8.55 -8.17
C GLU A 157 -6.81 8.51 -8.24
N LYS A 158 -6.16 7.91 -7.24
CA LYS A 158 -4.70 7.79 -7.19
C LYS A 158 -4.21 6.71 -8.14
N LEU A 159 -4.94 5.61 -8.28
CA LEU A 159 -4.66 4.58 -9.28
C LEU A 159 -4.75 5.15 -10.70
N ALA A 160 -5.81 5.90 -11.01
CA ALA A 160 -5.95 6.59 -12.29
C ALA A 160 -4.78 7.57 -12.54
N SER A 161 -4.41 8.37 -11.53
CA SER A 161 -3.27 9.29 -11.65
C SER A 161 -1.95 8.57 -11.93
N LEU A 162 -1.69 7.44 -11.25
CA LEU A 162 -0.48 6.65 -11.47
C LEU A 162 -0.47 6.00 -12.86
N LEU A 163 -1.60 5.43 -13.27
CA LEU A 163 -1.75 4.77 -14.57
C LEU A 163 -1.49 5.76 -15.70
N ASN A 164 -2.18 6.91 -15.65
CA ASN A 164 -2.01 7.98 -16.64
C ASN A 164 -0.62 8.60 -16.60
N GLY A 165 -0.02 8.71 -15.41
CA GLY A 165 1.35 9.21 -15.25
C GLY A 165 2.38 8.29 -15.93
N MET A 166 2.24 6.96 -15.78
CA MET A 166 3.12 6.00 -16.42
C MET A 166 2.92 5.93 -17.93
N ILE A 167 1.67 5.98 -18.41
CA ILE A 167 1.35 6.05 -19.84
C ILE A 167 1.95 7.32 -20.46
N LEU A 168 1.76 8.48 -19.82
CA LEU A 168 2.35 9.74 -20.29
C LEU A 168 3.88 9.71 -20.23
N GLY A 169 4.45 9.12 -19.19
CA GLY A 169 5.90 8.95 -19.04
C GLY A 169 6.50 8.13 -20.17
N TYR A 170 5.89 6.98 -20.49
CA TYR A 170 6.27 6.15 -21.63
C TYR A 170 6.19 6.95 -22.94
N ALA A 171 5.06 7.61 -23.20
CA ALA A 171 4.87 8.39 -24.42
C ALA A 171 5.88 9.54 -24.56
N VAL A 172 6.19 10.26 -23.47
CA VAL A 172 7.19 11.34 -23.49
C VAL A 172 8.58 10.78 -23.80
N ILE A 173 8.97 9.66 -23.19
CA ILE A 173 10.27 9.03 -23.44
C ILE A 173 10.36 8.60 -24.92
N GLU A 174 9.36 7.92 -25.44
CA GLU A 174 9.28 7.48 -26.85
C GLU A 174 9.29 8.67 -27.82
N PHE A 175 8.56 9.74 -27.51
CA PHE A 175 8.55 10.90 -28.40
C PHE A 175 9.87 11.66 -28.33
N THR A 176 10.56 11.72 -27.20
CA THR A 176 11.74 12.59 -27.04
C THR A 176 13.08 11.89 -27.22
N SER A 177 13.10 10.56 -27.32
CA SER A 177 14.32 9.77 -27.40
C SER A 177 14.40 9.03 -28.74
N GLU A 178 15.57 9.02 -29.37
CA GLU A 178 15.80 8.20 -30.57
C GLU A 178 16.11 6.73 -30.22
N PHE A 179 16.42 6.45 -28.95
CA PHE A 179 16.75 5.11 -28.44
C PHE A 179 16.62 5.03 -26.92
N HIS A 180 16.10 3.92 -26.40
CA HIS A 180 16.20 3.50 -25.00
C HIS A 180 16.05 1.98 -24.86
N GLU A 181 16.54 1.40 -23.76
CA GLU A 181 16.44 -0.05 -23.46
C GLU A 181 15.56 -0.31 -22.22
N LEU A 182 14.59 0.57 -21.93
CA LEU A 182 13.73 0.45 -20.74
C LEU A 182 12.70 -0.69 -20.84
N TRP A 183 12.29 -1.02 -22.07
CA TRP A 183 11.28 -2.02 -22.42
C TRP A 183 11.69 -2.70 -23.71
N GLU A 184 11.32 -3.96 -23.91
CA GLU A 184 11.59 -4.67 -25.17
C GLU A 184 10.78 -4.06 -26.32
N ASP A 185 9.49 -3.82 -26.07
CA ASP A 185 8.58 -3.12 -26.96
C ASP A 185 7.40 -2.51 -26.18
N ARG A 186 6.44 -1.93 -26.91
CA ARG A 186 5.23 -1.35 -26.33
C ARG A 186 4.36 -2.37 -25.61
N ASP A 187 4.26 -3.59 -26.12
CA ASP A 187 3.42 -4.62 -25.52
C ASP A 187 4.04 -5.10 -24.20
N ASP A 188 5.37 -5.26 -24.14
CA ASP A 188 6.13 -5.52 -22.90
C ASP A 188 5.85 -4.45 -21.83
N PHE A 189 5.91 -3.15 -22.19
CA PHE A 189 5.53 -2.08 -21.26
C PHE A 189 4.08 -2.22 -20.76
N LEU A 190 3.13 -2.45 -21.67
CA LEU A 190 1.71 -2.55 -21.33
C LEU A 190 1.41 -3.76 -20.44
N GLU A 191 2.06 -4.90 -20.69
CA GLU A 191 1.90 -6.11 -19.88
C GLU A 191 2.44 -5.88 -18.46
N ASN A 192 3.66 -5.38 -18.33
CA ASN A 192 4.26 -5.08 -17.02
C ASN A 192 3.50 -3.99 -16.26
N LEU A 193 2.95 -3.00 -16.96
CA LEU A 193 2.08 -1.97 -16.38
C LEU A 193 0.80 -2.60 -15.80
N VAL A 194 0.13 -3.49 -16.52
CA VAL A 194 -1.10 -4.14 -16.03
C VAL A 194 -0.78 -5.10 -14.87
N GLU A 195 0.29 -5.88 -14.98
CA GLU A 195 0.79 -6.75 -13.91
C GLU A 195 1.05 -5.97 -12.62
N LEU A 196 1.69 -4.81 -12.71
CA LEU A 196 1.91 -3.91 -11.57
C LEU A 196 0.59 -3.49 -10.89
N PHE A 197 -0.47 -3.20 -11.65
CA PHE A 197 -1.74 -2.76 -11.08
C PHE A 197 -2.58 -3.89 -10.49
N LEU A 198 -2.46 -5.11 -11.02
CA LEU A 198 -3.22 -6.26 -10.55
C LEU A 198 -2.52 -7.03 -9.42
N HIS A 199 -1.19 -7.15 -9.50
CA HIS A 199 -0.39 -8.00 -8.63
C HIS A 199 0.58 -7.21 -7.75
N GLY A 200 0.83 -5.93 -8.06
CA GLY A 200 1.79 -5.09 -7.35
C GLY A 200 3.25 -5.33 -7.81
N ALA A 201 4.12 -4.35 -7.56
CA ALA A 201 5.52 -4.40 -8.00
C ALA A 201 6.41 -5.29 -7.13
N MET A 202 6.02 -5.52 -5.88
CA MET A 202 6.82 -6.25 -4.90
C MET A 202 5.90 -7.11 -4.05
N SER A 203 6.05 -8.43 -4.19
CA SER A 203 5.59 -9.40 -3.19
C SER A 203 6.82 -9.92 -2.44
N SER A 204 6.69 -10.14 -1.13
CA SER A 204 7.66 -10.97 -0.41
C SER A 204 7.45 -12.40 -0.91
N SER A 205 8.46 -12.98 -1.55
CA SER A 205 8.46 -14.36 -2.04
C SER A 205 8.39 -15.34 -0.86
N ALA A 206 7.17 -15.55 -0.34
CA ALA A 206 6.83 -16.60 0.61
C ALA A 206 5.40 -17.15 0.43
N GLU A 207 4.69 -16.77 -0.65
CA GLU A 207 3.28 -17.17 -0.85
C GLU A 207 3.03 -18.14 -2.01
N SER A 208 4.05 -18.56 -2.76
CA SER A 208 3.83 -19.39 -3.97
C SER A 208 3.65 -20.89 -3.73
N ALA A 209 3.28 -21.33 -2.52
CA ALA A 209 3.11 -22.77 -2.24
C ALA A 209 1.80 -23.20 -1.56
N ILE A 210 0.87 -22.29 -1.17
CA ILE A 210 -0.26 -22.72 -0.31
C ILE A 210 -1.68 -22.50 -0.88
N ASN A 211 -1.96 -21.57 -1.79
CA ASN A 211 -3.38 -21.24 -2.06
C ASN A 211 -3.92 -21.58 -3.46
N SER A 212 -3.50 -22.69 -4.04
CA SER A 212 -4.46 -23.52 -4.78
C SER A 212 -5.28 -24.31 -3.75
N LEU A 213 -6.32 -23.67 -3.19
CA LEU A 213 -7.58 -24.27 -2.69
C LEU A 213 -8.32 -23.30 -1.76
N GLN A 214 -9.49 -22.87 -2.23
CA GLN A 214 -10.67 -22.43 -1.46
C GLN A 214 -10.66 -21.01 -0.87
N GLY A 215 -11.76 -20.31 -1.18
CA GLY A 215 -11.96 -18.89 -0.93
C GLY A 215 -12.18 -18.52 0.53
N GLY A 216 -11.87 -17.26 0.80
CA GLY A 216 -12.07 -16.59 2.09
C GLY A 216 -10.98 -15.56 2.27
N PHE A 217 -11.28 -14.28 2.09
CA PHE A 217 -10.45 -13.20 2.60
C PHE A 217 -10.41 -13.32 4.13
N ILE A 218 -9.43 -14.05 4.67
CA ILE A 218 -9.08 -13.97 6.07
C ILE A 218 -8.26 -12.70 6.21
N THR A 219 -8.92 -11.56 6.40
CA THR A 219 -8.30 -10.49 7.18
C THR A 219 -7.94 -11.13 8.52
N THR A 220 -6.66 -11.37 8.80
CA THR A 220 -6.24 -11.96 10.07
C THR A 220 -6.59 -10.95 11.17
N GLU A 221 -7.74 -11.16 11.83
CA GLU A 221 -8.18 -10.32 12.93
C GLU A 221 -7.14 -10.41 14.06
N VAL A 222 -6.53 -9.27 14.43
CA VAL A 222 -5.57 -9.23 15.54
C VAL A 222 -6.35 -9.31 16.85
N ALA A 223 -6.35 -10.48 17.44
CA ALA A 223 -7.10 -10.80 18.66
C ALA A 223 -6.18 -10.78 19.88
N ASP A 224 -5.61 -9.62 20.21
CA ASP A 224 -4.74 -9.48 21.37
C ASP A 224 -5.48 -9.64 22.71
N LEU A 225 -4.79 -10.17 23.73
CA LEU A 225 -5.37 -10.52 25.01
C LEU A 225 -5.46 -9.30 25.95
N PRO A 226 -6.53 -9.17 26.76
CA PRO A 226 -6.59 -8.17 27.83
C PRO A 226 -5.51 -8.40 28.89
N ALA A 227 -5.03 -7.31 29.53
CA ALA A 227 -3.98 -7.38 30.55
C ALA A 227 -4.32 -8.33 31.70
N SER A 228 -5.55 -8.31 32.18
CA SER A 228 -6.04 -9.23 33.23
C SER A 228 -5.84 -10.70 32.85
N LEU A 229 -6.17 -11.04 31.61
CA LEU A 229 -6.09 -12.40 31.08
C LEU A 229 -4.63 -12.85 30.93
N VAL A 230 -3.77 -12.00 30.39
CA VAL A 230 -2.32 -12.27 30.29
C VAL A 230 -1.71 -12.51 31.66
N HIS A 231 -2.05 -11.68 32.65
CA HIS A 231 -1.54 -11.85 34.01
C HIS A 231 -2.06 -13.13 34.66
N GLU A 232 -3.31 -13.52 34.41
CA GLU A 232 -3.87 -14.78 34.90
C GLU A 232 -3.15 -15.98 34.28
N ILE A 233 -2.92 -15.98 32.95
CA ILE A 233 -2.15 -17.04 32.26
C ILE A 233 -0.74 -17.16 32.86
N LEU A 234 -0.04 -16.04 33.08
CA LEU A 234 1.29 -16.05 33.71
C LEU A 234 1.25 -16.57 35.15
N GLN A 235 0.19 -16.27 35.91
CA GLN A 235 0.01 -16.81 37.26
C GLN A 235 -0.29 -18.30 37.26
N GLN A 236 -1.12 -18.79 36.34
CA GLN A 236 -1.39 -20.21 36.16
C GLN A 236 -0.12 -20.96 35.78
N ALA A 237 0.64 -20.48 34.79
CA ALA A 237 1.93 -21.05 34.40
C ALA A 237 2.91 -21.12 35.58
N ARG A 238 2.93 -20.10 36.45
CA ARG A 238 3.76 -20.10 37.66
C ARG A 238 3.40 -21.21 38.65
N LYS A 239 2.13 -21.58 38.79
CA LYS A 239 1.69 -22.68 39.67
C LYS A 239 2.23 -24.04 39.21
N TRP A 240 2.50 -24.18 37.91
CA TRP A 240 3.06 -25.39 37.31
C TRP A 240 4.58 -25.47 37.34
N GLY A 241 5.25 -24.47 37.92
CA GLY A 241 6.69 -24.51 38.21
C GLY A 241 7.51 -23.48 37.41
N VAL A 242 8.81 -23.48 37.68
CA VAL A 242 9.74 -22.47 37.12
C VAL A 242 9.92 -22.57 35.61
N ARG A 243 9.81 -23.77 35.02
CA ARG A 243 9.87 -24.00 33.57
C ARG A 243 8.68 -23.34 32.87
N ASP A 244 7.49 -23.70 33.31
CA ASP A 244 6.23 -23.22 32.74
C ASP A 244 6.12 -21.70 32.87
N TYR A 245 6.53 -21.16 34.02
CA TYR A 245 6.59 -19.73 34.20
C TYR A 245 7.56 -19.04 33.22
N ALA A 246 8.71 -19.65 32.94
CA ALA A 246 9.68 -19.13 31.99
C ALA A 246 9.16 -19.20 30.55
N LEU A 247 8.50 -20.30 30.14
CA LEU A 247 7.88 -20.43 28.83
C LEU A 247 6.83 -19.33 28.59
N ALA A 248 5.88 -19.19 29.51
CA ALA A 248 4.85 -18.16 29.43
C ALA A 248 5.45 -16.75 29.47
N TYR A 249 6.49 -16.53 30.29
CA TYR A 249 7.20 -15.25 30.35
C TYR A 249 7.88 -14.90 29.02
N VAL A 250 8.48 -15.86 28.31
CA VAL A 250 9.13 -15.58 27.01
C VAL A 250 8.10 -15.25 25.93
N LEU A 251 6.95 -15.93 25.90
CA LEU A 251 5.84 -15.62 24.98
C LEU A 251 5.43 -14.14 25.07
N PHE A 252 5.16 -13.65 26.29
CA PHE A 252 4.67 -12.28 26.51
C PHE A 252 5.78 -11.25 26.73
N GLY A 253 6.99 -11.66 27.12
CA GLY A 253 8.10 -10.77 27.41
C GLY A 253 8.95 -10.45 26.18
N ALA A 254 9.06 -11.40 25.25
CA ALA A 254 9.86 -11.26 24.03
C ALA A 254 9.02 -11.37 22.74
N GLY A 255 7.73 -11.71 22.83
CA GLY A 255 6.85 -11.81 21.67
C GLY A 255 7.21 -12.93 20.70
N LEU A 256 7.83 -14.00 21.21
CA LEU A 256 8.26 -15.13 20.39
C LEU A 256 7.10 -16.09 20.11
N SER A 257 7.13 -16.76 18.96
CA SER A 257 6.21 -17.88 18.66
C SER A 257 6.61 -19.15 19.42
N ALA A 258 5.72 -20.15 19.43
CA ALA A 258 6.05 -21.47 19.95
C ALA A 258 7.25 -22.08 19.22
N THR A 259 7.25 -22.02 17.89
CA THR A 259 8.35 -22.49 17.03
C THR A 259 9.69 -21.84 17.35
N GLU A 260 9.70 -20.52 17.58
CA GLU A 260 10.93 -19.80 17.93
C GLU A 260 11.44 -20.24 19.30
N ILE A 261 10.55 -20.35 20.29
CA ILE A 261 10.93 -20.73 21.66
C ILE A 261 11.52 -22.14 21.72
N ILE A 262 10.97 -23.12 21.01
CA ILE A 262 11.50 -24.49 21.03
C ILE A 262 12.85 -24.61 20.30
N SER A 263 13.12 -23.71 19.35
CA SER A 263 14.40 -23.62 18.64
C SER A 263 15.50 -22.88 19.42
N LEU A 264 15.18 -22.26 20.56
CA LEU A 264 16.16 -21.53 21.35
C LEU A 264 17.17 -22.48 21.99
N GLU A 265 18.44 -22.10 21.91
CA GLU A 265 19.52 -22.70 22.70
C GLU A 265 19.92 -21.79 23.86
N ARG A 266 20.51 -22.35 24.91
CA ARG A 266 21.04 -21.59 26.05
C ARG A 266 22.06 -20.53 25.63
N SER A 267 22.84 -20.82 24.58
CA SER A 267 23.83 -19.91 23.98
C SER A 267 23.21 -18.66 23.36
N HIS A 268 21.92 -18.68 23.00
CA HIS A 268 21.22 -17.54 22.40
C HIS A 268 20.85 -16.45 23.42
N GLN A 269 21.15 -16.66 24.71
CA GLN A 269 20.84 -15.71 25.76
C GLN A 269 21.98 -14.70 25.94
N ILE A 270 21.67 -13.40 25.80
CA ILE A 270 22.61 -12.31 26.01
C ILE A 270 22.04 -11.40 27.08
N TYR A 271 22.68 -11.30 28.25
CA TYR A 271 22.16 -10.47 29.34
C TYR A 271 23.23 -9.93 30.28
N ASP A 272 22.98 -8.74 30.79
CA ASP A 272 23.78 -8.06 31.79
C ASP A 272 22.88 -7.13 32.64
N THR A 273 23.44 -6.12 33.29
CA THR A 273 22.68 -5.13 34.05
C THR A 273 21.92 -4.12 33.19
N GLN A 274 22.27 -4.00 31.90
CA GLN A 274 21.71 -3.04 30.94
C GLN A 274 20.60 -3.64 30.09
N GLY A 275 20.62 -4.96 29.84
CA GLY A 275 19.60 -5.59 29.01
C GLY A 275 19.57 -7.11 29.10
N HIS A 276 18.52 -7.68 28.52
CA HIS A 276 18.40 -9.11 28.29
C HIS A 276 17.77 -9.30 26.91
N PHE A 277 18.48 -10.00 26.03
CA PHE A 277 18.12 -10.24 24.65
C PHE A 277 18.17 -11.72 24.34
N LEU A 278 17.32 -12.15 23.42
CA LEU A 278 17.33 -13.49 22.83
C LEU A 278 17.68 -13.37 21.36
N GLN A 279 18.70 -14.11 20.94
CA GLN A 279 19.04 -14.25 19.53
C GLN A 279 18.17 -15.32 18.88
N ILE A 280 17.44 -14.95 17.84
CA ILE A 280 16.61 -15.86 17.05
C ILE A 280 17.34 -16.13 15.73
N THR A 281 17.64 -17.40 15.50
CA THR A 281 18.37 -17.86 14.32
C THR A 281 17.39 -18.66 13.45
N ILE A 282 16.96 -18.06 12.35
CA ILE A 282 16.13 -18.70 11.32
C ILE A 282 17.00 -18.84 10.07
N PRO A 283 16.81 -19.86 9.20
CA PRO A 283 17.60 -19.96 7.97
C PRO A 283 17.61 -18.66 7.17
N GLY A 284 18.81 -18.10 6.95
CA GLY A 284 19.01 -16.85 6.22
C GLY A 284 18.77 -15.54 6.99
N PHE A 285 18.34 -15.59 8.27
CA PHE A 285 18.03 -14.38 9.04
C PHE A 285 18.32 -14.55 10.54
N VAL A 286 19.12 -13.65 11.10
CA VAL A 286 19.41 -13.58 12.54
C VAL A 286 18.94 -12.25 13.09
N ARG A 287 18.18 -12.28 14.18
CA ARG A 287 17.72 -11.09 14.88
C ARG A 287 17.82 -11.22 16.38
N GLN A 288 17.80 -10.10 17.08
CA GLN A 288 17.76 -10.07 18.54
C GLN A 288 16.48 -9.40 19.00
N VAL A 289 15.82 -10.01 19.99
CA VAL A 289 14.62 -9.45 20.63
C VAL A 289 14.87 -9.18 22.11
N PRO A 290 14.40 -8.04 22.65
CA PRO A 290 14.50 -7.78 24.08
C PRO A 290 13.54 -8.68 24.87
N VAL A 291 13.97 -9.09 26.05
CA VAL A 291 13.12 -9.77 27.05
C VAL A 291 12.65 -8.72 28.05
N ASN A 292 11.41 -8.27 27.88
CA ASN A 292 10.84 -7.15 28.64
C ASN A 292 10.66 -7.46 30.13
N GLN A 293 11.14 -6.56 31.00
CA GLN A 293 10.87 -6.63 32.44
C GLN A 293 9.41 -6.28 32.79
N TRP A 294 8.71 -5.59 31.91
CA TRP A 294 7.34 -5.13 32.11
C TRP A 294 6.44 -5.70 31.03
N ILE A 295 5.35 -6.34 31.45
CA ILE A 295 4.34 -6.94 30.58
C ILE A 295 2.99 -6.38 31.02
N LEU A 296 2.38 -5.56 30.16
CA LEU A 296 1.07 -4.93 30.38
C LEU A 296 0.92 -4.30 31.77
N GLY A 297 1.91 -3.49 32.15
CA GLY A 297 1.91 -2.73 33.41
C GLY A 297 2.39 -3.46 34.66
N LYS A 298 2.72 -4.76 34.60
CA LYS A 298 3.33 -5.50 35.73
C LYS A 298 4.79 -5.82 35.49
N ARG A 299 5.61 -5.71 36.54
CA ARG A 299 7.04 -6.01 36.50
C ARG A 299 7.33 -7.46 36.87
N TYR A 300 8.15 -8.13 36.06
CA TYR A 300 8.49 -9.56 36.14
C TYR A 300 9.97 -9.81 36.46
N GLY A 301 10.61 -8.89 37.19
CA GLY A 301 12.00 -9.02 37.66
C GLY A 301 12.97 -8.04 37.03
N SER A 302 14.26 -8.37 37.06
CA SER A 302 15.36 -7.63 36.42
C SER A 302 15.96 -8.44 35.24
N PHE A 303 16.85 -7.82 34.46
CA PHE A 303 17.54 -8.51 33.35
C PHE A 303 18.35 -9.73 33.81
N THR A 304 18.92 -9.69 35.02
CA THR A 304 19.70 -10.77 35.62
C THR A 304 18.90 -11.67 36.58
N ASN A 305 17.62 -11.35 36.83
CA ASN A 305 16.76 -12.10 37.74
C ASN A 305 15.29 -12.00 37.31
N ASN A 306 14.92 -12.82 36.33
CA ASN A 306 13.58 -12.96 35.77
C ASN A 306 13.21 -14.46 35.65
N PRO A 307 11.97 -14.82 35.28
CA PRO A 307 11.54 -16.22 35.18
C PRO A 307 12.45 -17.08 34.31
N LEU A 308 12.89 -16.58 33.15
CA LEU A 308 13.79 -17.32 32.26
C LEU A 308 15.14 -17.61 32.93
N ILE A 309 15.76 -16.62 33.56
CA ILE A 309 17.02 -16.81 34.30
C ILE A 309 16.85 -17.81 35.45
N LYS A 310 15.73 -17.75 36.18
CA LYS A 310 15.45 -18.68 37.28
C LYS A 310 15.31 -20.12 36.78
N TRP A 311 14.64 -20.32 35.64
CA TRP A 311 14.56 -21.61 34.99
C TRP A 311 15.96 -22.13 34.60
N LEU A 312 16.74 -21.32 33.89
CA LEU A 312 18.07 -21.73 33.43
C LEU A 312 19.02 -22.04 34.60
N LYS A 313 18.98 -21.27 35.69
CA LYS A 313 19.75 -21.55 36.92
C LYS A 313 19.30 -22.81 37.66
N SER A 314 18.04 -23.23 37.50
CA SER A 314 17.53 -24.46 38.13
C SER A 314 17.99 -25.74 37.42
N ARG A 315 18.46 -25.61 36.17
CA ARG A 315 18.88 -26.74 35.35
C ARG A 315 20.30 -27.19 35.68
N LYS A 316 20.50 -28.50 35.77
CA LYS A 316 21.80 -29.15 36.04
C LYS A 316 22.27 -30.07 34.90
N ASP A 317 21.53 -30.09 33.80
CA ASP A 317 21.80 -30.92 32.62
C ASP A 317 22.74 -30.23 31.62
N ALA A 318 23.30 -31.02 30.71
CA ALA A 318 24.20 -30.57 29.64
C ALA A 318 23.50 -30.28 28.29
N GLN A 319 22.16 -30.27 28.24
CA GLN A 319 21.43 -30.04 26.98
C GLN A 319 21.58 -28.58 26.53
N THR A 320 21.76 -28.39 25.21
CA THR A 320 21.90 -27.07 24.59
C THR A 320 20.55 -26.35 24.47
N ALA A 321 19.47 -27.09 24.19
CA ALA A 321 18.11 -26.55 24.09
C ALA A 321 17.72 -25.76 25.34
N MET A 322 17.07 -24.60 25.17
CA MET A 322 16.69 -23.68 26.23
C MET A 322 15.56 -24.23 27.10
N PHE A 323 14.65 -24.99 26.52
CA PHE A 323 13.52 -25.61 27.22
C PHE A 323 13.49 -27.12 26.99
N LEU A 324 13.24 -27.85 28.08
CA LEU A 324 13.16 -29.31 28.08
C LEU A 324 11.78 -29.76 28.57
N ASN A 325 11.31 -30.89 28.07
CA ASN A 325 10.13 -31.57 28.60
C ASN A 325 10.45 -32.27 29.94
N GLU A 326 9.48 -33.00 30.49
CA GLU A 326 9.62 -33.68 31.79
C GLU A 326 10.61 -34.84 31.77
N THR A 327 10.92 -35.38 30.59
CA THR A 327 11.89 -36.46 30.39
C THR A 327 13.32 -35.96 30.16
N GLY A 328 13.52 -34.64 30.10
CA GLY A 328 14.84 -34.03 29.90
C GLY A 328 15.29 -33.92 28.43
N THR A 329 14.40 -34.15 27.47
CA THR A 329 14.63 -33.89 26.04
C THR A 329 14.10 -32.49 25.65
N PRO A 330 14.55 -31.90 24.53
CA PRO A 330 13.97 -30.64 24.03
C PRO A 330 12.44 -30.73 23.93
N ILE A 331 11.77 -29.67 24.38
CA ILE A 331 10.31 -29.60 24.30
C ILE A 331 9.88 -29.45 22.84
N SER A 332 8.86 -30.19 22.45
CA SER A 332 8.23 -30.11 21.13
C SER A 332 7.14 -29.03 21.08
N GLU A 333 6.74 -28.64 19.87
CA GLU A 333 5.67 -27.67 19.66
C GLU A 333 4.34 -28.14 20.26
N SER A 334 3.97 -29.42 20.05
CA SER A 334 2.73 -30.00 20.58
C SER A 334 2.71 -30.09 22.10
N GLU A 335 3.85 -30.39 22.74
CA GLU A 335 3.98 -30.33 24.20
C GLU A 335 3.79 -28.91 24.70
N PHE A 336 4.36 -27.91 24.01
CA PHE A 336 4.20 -26.51 24.39
C PHE A 336 2.75 -26.04 24.22
N GLU A 337 2.08 -26.38 23.12
CA GLU A 337 0.65 -26.12 22.94
C GLU A 337 -0.19 -26.77 24.05
N THR A 338 0.16 -28.00 24.46
CA THR A 338 -0.49 -28.68 25.58
C THR A 338 -0.30 -27.90 26.89
N ARG A 339 0.91 -27.37 27.15
CA ARG A 339 1.15 -26.50 28.32
C ARG A 339 0.33 -25.22 28.25
N TRP A 340 0.21 -24.60 27.08
CA TRP A 340 -0.64 -23.43 26.89
C TRP A 340 -2.09 -23.71 27.24
N GLN A 341 -2.67 -24.81 26.75
CA GLN A 341 -4.04 -25.22 27.08
C GLN A 341 -4.24 -25.40 28.60
N VAL A 342 -3.21 -25.89 29.31
CA VAL A 342 -3.24 -26.01 30.76
C VAL A 342 -3.26 -24.64 31.45
N TRP A 343 -2.51 -23.65 30.95
CA TRP A 343 -2.46 -22.29 31.54
C TRP A 343 -3.63 -21.40 31.16
N SER A 344 -4.31 -21.71 30.05
CA SER A 344 -5.50 -21.01 29.57
C SER A 344 -6.80 -21.70 29.98
N ASN A 345 -6.73 -22.83 30.68
CA ASN A 345 -7.90 -23.62 31.06
C ASN A 345 -8.88 -22.80 31.91
N GLY A 346 -10.15 -22.83 31.54
CA GLY A 346 -11.23 -22.09 32.20
C GLY A 346 -11.20 -20.58 31.95
N LEU A 347 -10.28 -20.07 31.14
CA LEU A 347 -10.20 -18.66 30.77
C LEU A 347 -10.91 -18.42 29.44
N LEU A 348 -11.61 -17.29 29.32
CA LEU A 348 -12.29 -16.87 28.10
C LEU A 348 -11.84 -15.46 27.70
N THR A 349 -11.71 -15.24 26.39
CA THR A 349 -11.55 -13.91 25.82
C THR A 349 -12.83 -13.09 26.00
N PRO A 350 -12.81 -11.75 25.82
CA PRO A 350 -14.04 -10.94 25.83
C PRO A 350 -15.11 -11.40 24.84
N GLN A 351 -14.72 -12.12 23.79
CA GLN A 351 -15.59 -12.72 22.78
C GLN A 351 -16.13 -14.10 23.18
N GLY A 352 -15.80 -14.61 24.37
CA GLY A 352 -16.25 -15.91 24.86
C GLY A 352 -15.50 -17.11 24.28
N GLN A 353 -14.32 -16.90 23.68
CA GLN A 353 -13.50 -17.97 23.09
C GLN A 353 -12.33 -18.35 24.00
N THR A 354 -11.80 -19.56 23.85
CA THR A 354 -10.59 -19.99 24.56
C THR A 354 -9.35 -19.29 24.01
N PRO A 355 -8.45 -18.75 24.85
CA PRO A 355 -7.21 -18.13 24.38
C PRO A 355 -6.33 -19.09 23.60
N VAL A 356 -5.82 -18.65 22.44
CA VAL A 356 -4.87 -19.39 21.61
C VAL A 356 -3.46 -18.82 21.73
N ILE A 357 -2.45 -19.68 21.62
CA ILE A 357 -1.04 -19.35 21.92
C ILE A 357 -0.50 -18.22 21.03
N THR A 358 -0.94 -18.15 19.77
CA THR A 358 -0.54 -17.09 18.82
C THR A 358 -0.93 -15.70 19.31
N GLN A 359 -2.00 -15.57 20.11
CA GLN A 359 -2.41 -14.29 20.68
C GLN A 359 -1.37 -13.71 21.64
N ALA A 360 -0.48 -14.51 22.22
CA ALA A 360 0.59 -14.00 23.07
C ALA A 360 1.57 -13.10 22.28
N GLN A 361 2.03 -13.59 21.12
CA GLN A 361 2.85 -12.81 20.20
C GLN A 361 2.08 -11.60 19.65
N GLN A 362 0.80 -11.76 19.33
CA GLN A 362 -0.03 -10.64 18.89
C GLN A 362 -0.11 -9.54 19.95
N THR A 363 -0.31 -9.93 21.21
CA THR A 363 -0.40 -9.03 22.35
C THR A 363 0.90 -8.25 22.55
N TRP A 364 2.05 -8.92 22.46
CA TRP A 364 3.35 -8.26 22.57
C TRP A 364 3.56 -7.22 21.46
N ARG A 365 3.22 -7.56 20.20
CA ARG A 365 3.36 -6.63 19.06
C ARG A 365 2.51 -5.36 19.27
N VAL A 366 1.25 -5.52 19.68
CA VAL A 366 0.36 -4.38 19.98
C VAL A 366 0.93 -3.56 21.14
N GLU A 367 1.41 -4.21 22.21
CA GLU A 367 2.00 -3.53 23.36
C GLU A 367 3.24 -2.70 22.98
N MET A 368 4.14 -3.24 22.15
CA MET A 368 5.35 -2.50 21.72
C MET A 368 5.00 -1.25 20.93
N LEU A 369 4.02 -1.34 20.01
CA LEU A 369 3.52 -0.19 19.26
C LEU A 369 2.89 0.86 20.17
N MET A 370 2.06 0.43 21.13
CA MET A 370 1.47 1.33 22.13
C MET A 370 2.53 2.02 23.00
N ARG A 371 3.66 1.36 23.25
CA ARG A 371 4.80 1.91 24.00
C ARG A 371 5.74 2.79 23.16
N GLY A 372 5.39 3.07 21.90
CA GLY A 372 6.09 4.02 21.04
C GLY A 372 7.17 3.42 20.15
N ILE A 373 7.27 2.10 20.03
CA ILE A 373 8.12 1.48 19.01
C ILE A 373 7.53 1.80 17.62
N SER A 374 8.35 2.32 16.71
CA SER A 374 7.94 2.56 15.33
C SER A 374 7.71 1.26 14.58
N LEU A 375 6.92 1.31 13.51
CA LEU A 375 6.68 0.14 12.66
C LEU A 375 7.99 -0.40 12.08
N GLU A 376 8.89 0.50 11.67
CA GLU A 376 10.21 0.18 11.13
C GLU A 376 11.08 -0.57 12.15
N ASN A 377 11.06 -0.14 13.41
CA ASN A 377 11.81 -0.82 14.47
C ASN A 377 11.17 -2.18 14.82
N LEU A 378 9.84 -2.28 14.78
CA LEU A 378 9.16 -3.54 15.03
C LEU A 378 9.43 -4.58 13.94
N ILE A 379 9.53 -4.17 12.66
CA ILE A 379 9.96 -5.02 11.54
C ILE A 379 11.31 -5.69 11.85
N ILE A 380 12.28 -4.91 12.33
CA ILE A 380 13.62 -5.41 12.68
C ILE A 380 13.55 -6.43 13.83
N LEU A 381 12.74 -6.14 14.86
CA LEU A 381 12.60 -7.01 16.02
C LEU A 381 11.85 -8.31 15.72
N THR A 382 10.82 -8.29 14.87
CA THR A 382 10.01 -9.48 14.60
C THR A 382 10.46 -10.26 13.37
N GLY A 383 11.23 -9.64 12.46
CA GLY A 383 11.51 -10.21 11.14
C GLY A 383 10.27 -10.28 10.23
N CYS A 384 9.18 -9.61 10.60
CA CYS A 384 7.96 -9.57 9.80
C CYS A 384 8.02 -8.41 8.82
N ASP A 385 7.35 -8.53 7.69
CA ASP A 385 7.22 -7.42 6.75
C ASP A 385 6.16 -6.39 7.21
N ARG A 386 6.12 -5.28 6.49
CA ARG A 386 5.22 -4.16 6.78
C ARG A 386 3.74 -4.58 6.69
N THR A 387 3.38 -5.45 5.75
CA THR A 387 1.99 -5.88 5.52
C THR A 387 1.49 -6.76 6.66
N GLN A 388 2.35 -7.68 7.12
CA GLN A 388 2.08 -8.52 8.28
C GLN A 388 1.88 -7.70 9.56
N LEU A 389 2.57 -6.56 9.70
CA LEU A 389 2.48 -5.72 10.89
C LEU A 389 1.38 -4.63 10.83
N GLN A 390 0.81 -4.31 9.65
CA GLN A 390 -0.24 -3.29 9.51
C GLN A 390 -1.47 -3.54 10.42
N PRO A 391 -2.01 -4.77 10.52
CA PRO A 391 -3.15 -5.04 11.41
C PRO A 391 -2.87 -4.68 12.88
N TYR A 392 -1.63 -4.87 13.35
CA TYR A 392 -1.22 -4.54 14.72
C TYR A 392 -1.11 -3.04 14.95
N VAL A 393 -0.66 -2.27 13.94
CA VAL A 393 -0.64 -0.79 13.99
C VAL A 393 -2.05 -0.24 14.11
N ARG A 394 -2.98 -0.76 13.31
CA ARG A 394 -4.40 -0.39 13.41
C ARG A 394 -4.93 -0.70 14.81
N ARG A 395 -4.69 -1.91 15.30
CA ARG A 395 -5.15 -2.35 16.63
C ARG A 395 -4.57 -1.50 17.78
N ALA A 396 -3.28 -1.16 17.71
CA ALA A 396 -2.63 -0.29 18.69
C ALA A 396 -3.23 1.12 18.70
N LYS A 397 -3.55 1.68 17.53
CA LYS A 397 -4.25 2.98 17.41
C LYS A 397 -5.66 2.93 17.99
N GLU A 398 -6.41 1.85 17.72
CA GLU A 398 -7.74 1.63 18.30
C GLU A 398 -7.67 1.62 19.84
N LYS A 399 -6.73 0.86 20.42
CA LYS A 399 -6.52 0.85 21.88
C LYS A 399 -6.11 2.20 22.44
N ALA A 400 -5.19 2.91 21.79
CA ALA A 400 -4.77 4.24 22.21
C ALA A 400 -5.94 5.25 22.19
N ALA A 401 -6.80 5.18 21.18
CA ALA A 401 -8.01 6.01 21.10
C ALA A 401 -9.01 5.69 22.23
N LEU A 402 -9.22 4.41 22.54
CA LEU A 402 -10.07 3.98 23.67
C LEU A 402 -9.51 4.45 25.03
N GLU A 403 -8.20 4.34 25.24
CA GLU A 403 -7.56 4.87 26.44
C GLU A 403 -7.72 6.39 26.56
N GLN A 404 -7.55 7.13 25.46
CA GLN A 404 -7.74 8.57 25.43
C GLN A 404 -9.19 8.95 25.74
N ALA A 405 -10.17 8.27 25.13
CA ALA A 405 -11.58 8.49 25.39
C ALA A 405 -11.94 8.21 26.86
N THR A 406 -11.41 7.13 27.43
CA THR A 406 -11.60 6.77 28.83
C THR A 406 -11.02 7.83 29.77
N ARG A 407 -9.85 8.41 29.45
CA ARG A 407 -9.25 9.49 30.25
C ARG A 407 -10.10 10.76 30.27
N LEU A 408 -10.82 11.07 29.19
CA LEU A 408 -11.71 12.24 29.13
C LEU A 408 -12.94 12.11 30.05
N ASP A 409 -13.37 10.88 30.34
CA ASP A 409 -14.49 10.59 31.23
C ASP A 409 -14.09 10.69 32.72
N HIS A 410 -12.79 10.74 33.02
CA HIS A 410 -12.32 10.99 34.37
C HIS A 410 -12.36 12.49 34.66
N LYS A 411 -13.08 12.87 35.72
CA LYS A 411 -13.17 14.25 36.22
C LYS A 411 -11.74 14.79 36.43
N PRO A 412 -11.38 15.98 35.91
CA PRO A 412 -10.06 16.55 36.20
C PRO A 412 -9.92 16.72 37.71
N GLY A 413 -8.97 15.97 38.28
CA GLY A 413 -8.60 16.01 39.69
C GLY A 413 -7.67 17.16 40.01
#